data_AF-A0A1I5SGM1-F1
#
_entry.id   AF-A0A1I5SGM1-F1
#
_cell.length_a   1.000
_cell.length_b   1.000
_cell.length_c   1.000
_cell.angle_alpha   90.00
_cell.angle_beta   90.00
_cell.angle_gamma   90.00
#
_symmetry.space_group_name_H-M   'P 1'
#
loop_
_entity.id
_entity.type
_entity.pdbx_description
1 polymer ?
#
loop_
_entity_poly.entity_id
_entity_poly.type
_entity_poly.pdbx_seq_one_letter_code
_entity_poly.pdbx_strand_id
1 'polypeptide(L)'
;MRALLAVCALLLAYVPAAIILSKRSLPDGAILPGPFIRYANSNAFMSFPVLPGALADEENHRGQSTLALYEDETLLGPAHSTNLDVQVDGRGRYSYWRHGTKMLLFSTSDNSDPNTNGRTYRVTDPRAHDPYQAQRR
;
A
#
# COMPACT_ATOMS: atom_id res chain seq x y z
N MET A 1 -38.90 26.23 -24.47
CA MET A 1 -39.30 25.38 -23.33
C MET A 1 -38.75 23.94 -23.42
N ARG A 2 -38.90 23.22 -24.54
CA ARG A 2 -38.40 21.83 -24.68
C ARG A 2 -36.87 21.65 -24.57
N ALA A 3 -36.09 22.56 -25.15
CA ALA A 3 -34.62 22.51 -25.06
C ALA A 3 -34.10 22.69 -23.62
N LEU A 4 -34.76 23.56 -22.84
CA LEU A 4 -34.40 23.81 -21.44
C LEU A 4 -34.62 22.56 -20.57
N LEU A 5 -35.73 21.85 -20.80
CA LEU A 5 -36.04 20.60 -20.10
C LEU A 5 -35.03 19.48 -20.43
N ALA A 6 -34.57 19.39 -21.68
CA ALA A 6 -33.57 18.41 -22.10
C ALA A 6 -32.20 18.67 -21.46
N VAL A 7 -31.79 19.94 -21.35
CA VAL A 7 -30.54 20.33 -20.67
C VAL A 7 -30.62 20.03 -19.17
N CYS A 8 -31.75 20.32 -18.52
CA CYS A 8 -31.95 19.99 -17.11
C CYS A 8 -31.88 18.47 -16.86
N ALA A 9 -32.49 17.66 -17.71
CA ALA A 9 -32.43 16.20 -17.60
C ALA A 9 -31.01 15.64 -17.77
N LEU A 10 -30.23 16.19 -18.70
CA LEU A 10 -28.82 15.84 -18.90
C LEU A 10 -27.97 16.18 -17.66
N LEU A 11 -28.16 17.38 -17.10
CA LEU A 11 -27.42 17.79 -15.89
C LEU A 11 -27.81 16.95 -14.68
N LEU A 12 -29.09 16.61 -14.51
CA LEU A 12 -29.58 15.75 -13.42
C LEU A 12 -29.07 14.32 -13.51
N ALA A 13 -28.75 13.81 -14.69
CA ALA A 13 -28.10 12.51 -14.85
C ALA A 13 -26.58 12.59 -14.70
N TYR A 14 -25.97 13.66 -15.23
CA TYR A 14 -24.52 13.85 -15.24
C TYR A 14 -23.96 14.12 -13.84
N VAL A 15 -24.59 14.99 -13.04
CA VAL A 15 -24.07 15.39 -11.73
C VAL A 15 -24.00 14.22 -10.74
N PRO A 16 -25.03 13.36 -10.58
CA PRO A 16 -24.94 12.18 -9.72
C PRO A 16 -23.91 11.17 -10.21
N ALA A 17 -23.84 10.94 -11.52
CA ALA A 17 -22.84 10.04 -12.10
C ALA A 17 -21.41 10.57 -11.84
N ALA A 18 -21.18 11.87 -12.03
CA ALA A 18 -19.91 12.53 -11.73
C ALA A 18 -19.57 12.46 -10.23
N ILE A 19 -20.55 12.62 -9.33
CA ILE A 19 -20.34 12.45 -7.89
C ILE A 19 -19.97 11.01 -7.55
N ILE A 20 -20.69 10.01 -8.09
CA ILE A 20 -20.40 8.59 -7.87
C ILE A 20 -19.00 8.21 -8.39
N LEU A 21 -18.62 8.73 -9.57
CA LEU A 21 -17.29 8.54 -10.14
C LEU A 21 -16.20 9.29 -9.38
N SER A 22 -16.47 10.50 -8.87
CA SER A 22 -15.51 11.27 -8.04
C SER A 22 -15.29 10.67 -6.65
N LYS A 23 -16.30 9.96 -6.13
CA LYS A 23 -16.22 9.22 -4.87
C LYS A 23 -15.51 7.88 -5.01
N ARG A 24 -15.20 7.43 -6.24
CA ARG A 24 -14.19 6.38 -6.41
C ARG A 24 -12.86 7.02 -6.08
N SER A 25 -12.42 6.89 -4.82
CA SER A 25 -11.02 7.13 -4.46
C SER A 25 -10.17 6.47 -5.53
N LEU A 26 -9.28 7.25 -6.16
CA LEU A 26 -8.16 6.68 -6.88
C LEU A 26 -7.59 5.60 -5.96
N PRO A 27 -7.26 4.39 -6.46
CA PRO A 27 -6.67 3.37 -5.59
C PRO A 27 -5.55 4.05 -4.85
N ASP A 28 -5.72 4.20 -3.52
CA ASP A 28 -4.75 4.93 -2.71
C ASP A 28 -3.43 4.27 -3.05
N GLY A 29 -2.44 5.02 -3.54
CA GLY A 29 -1.13 4.44 -3.89
C GLY A 29 -0.44 3.75 -2.70
N ALA A 30 -1.03 3.92 -1.51
CA ALA A 30 -0.75 3.23 -0.28
C ALA A 30 -1.24 1.76 -0.27
N ILE A 31 -2.33 1.40 -0.95
CA ILE A 31 -2.85 0.03 -0.97
C ILE A 31 -1.91 -0.86 -1.79
N LEU A 32 -1.47 -1.97 -1.20
CA LEU A 32 -0.63 -2.94 -1.87
C LEU A 32 -1.49 -3.84 -2.75
N PRO A 33 -1.33 -3.83 -4.09
CA PRO A 33 -2.02 -4.75 -4.95
C PRO A 33 -1.42 -6.16 -4.82
N GLY A 34 -2.28 -7.15 -4.64
CA GLY A 34 -1.92 -8.55 -4.83
C GLY A 34 -1.90 -8.95 -6.32
N PRO A 35 -1.52 -10.20 -6.65
CA PRO A 35 -1.10 -11.21 -5.69
C PRO A 35 0.30 -10.96 -5.12
N PHE A 36 0.48 -11.27 -3.84
CA PHE A 36 1.74 -11.23 -3.11
C PHE A 36 2.55 -12.50 -3.37
N ILE A 37 3.86 -12.34 -3.61
CA ILE A 37 4.75 -13.47 -3.90
C ILE A 37 5.17 -14.11 -2.59
N ARG A 38 4.78 -15.37 -2.35
CA ARG A 38 5.23 -16.12 -1.17
C ARG A 38 6.74 -16.37 -1.25
N TYR A 39 7.46 -16.09 -0.16
CA TYR A 39 8.88 -16.35 -0.06
C TYR A 39 9.10 -17.80 0.40
N ALA A 40 9.46 -18.68 -0.55
CA ALA A 40 9.68 -20.11 -0.30
C ALA A 40 8.49 -20.76 0.47
N ASN A 41 8.76 -21.68 1.39
CA ASN A 41 7.77 -22.32 2.26
C ASN A 41 7.74 -21.66 3.65
N SER A 42 7.56 -20.34 3.70
CA SER A 42 7.61 -19.56 4.94
C SER A 42 6.34 -18.74 5.17
N ASN A 43 6.30 -18.01 6.29
CA ASN A 43 5.26 -17.04 6.62
C ASN A 43 5.41 -15.71 5.85
N ALA A 44 6.49 -15.54 5.08
CA ALA A 44 6.83 -14.28 4.45
C ALA A 44 6.31 -14.16 3.01
N PHE A 45 5.96 -12.94 2.64
CA PHE A 45 5.51 -12.52 1.32
C PHE A 45 6.24 -11.26 0.88
N MET A 46 6.46 -11.15 -0.43
CA MET A 46 7.12 -10.03 -1.05
C MET A 46 6.12 -9.13 -1.78
N SER A 47 6.33 -7.83 -1.64
CA SER A 47 5.69 -6.78 -2.42
C SER A 47 6.70 -5.69 -2.80
N PHE A 48 6.41 -4.94 -3.86
CA PHE A 48 7.27 -3.90 -4.40
C PHE A 48 6.51 -2.56 -4.43
N PRO A 49 6.23 -1.97 -3.26
CA PRO A 49 5.46 -0.73 -3.21
C PRO A 49 6.22 0.43 -3.85
N VAL A 50 5.52 1.18 -4.70
CA VAL A 50 6.04 2.43 -5.27
C VAL A 50 5.71 3.57 -4.32
N LEU A 51 6.65 3.89 -3.44
CA LEU A 51 6.56 5.00 -2.49
C LEU A 51 7.63 6.05 -2.84
N PRO A 52 7.27 7.11 -3.60
CA PRO A 52 8.19 8.20 -3.92
C PRO A 52 8.74 8.84 -2.64
N GLY A 53 10.06 9.02 -2.57
CA GLY A 53 10.72 9.64 -1.41
C GLY A 53 10.90 8.74 -0.17
N ALA A 54 10.24 7.59 -0.10
CA ALA A 54 10.43 6.66 1.03
C ALA A 54 11.85 6.08 1.06
N LEU A 55 12.46 5.98 2.23
CA LEU A 55 13.75 5.31 2.38
C LEU A 55 13.51 3.85 2.82
N ALA A 56 14.26 2.93 2.23
CA ALA A 56 14.28 1.53 2.67
C ALA A 56 15.51 1.32 3.53
N ASP A 57 15.47 0.36 4.44
CA ASP A 57 16.67 -0.01 5.20
C ASP A 57 17.77 -0.53 4.26
N GLU A 58 19.00 -0.26 4.65
CA GLU A 58 20.21 -0.65 3.93
C GLU A 58 21.24 -1.20 4.92
N GLU A 59 22.22 -1.96 4.42
CA GLU A 59 23.19 -2.66 5.29
C GLU A 59 23.93 -1.71 6.24
N ASN A 60 24.28 -0.53 5.73
CA ASN A 60 24.99 0.51 6.48
C ASN A 60 24.06 1.47 7.25
N HIS A 61 22.75 1.40 7.01
CA HIS A 61 21.74 2.29 7.59
C HIS A 61 20.48 1.51 7.97
N ARG A 62 20.64 0.59 8.94
CA ARG A 62 19.52 -0.18 9.49
C ARG A 62 18.64 0.74 10.34
N GLY A 63 17.34 0.83 10.01
CA GLY A 63 16.37 1.64 10.75
C GLY A 63 16.06 3.01 10.14
N GLN A 64 16.52 3.30 8.92
CA GLN A 64 16.18 4.56 8.24
C GLN A 64 14.77 4.53 7.63
N SER A 65 14.22 3.34 7.37
CA SER A 65 12.86 3.21 6.88
C SER A 65 11.87 3.75 7.92
N THR A 66 10.86 4.48 7.46
CA THR A 66 9.71 4.86 8.29
C THR A 66 8.40 4.30 7.75
N LEU A 67 8.50 3.33 6.83
CA LEU A 67 7.35 2.64 6.28
C LEU A 67 6.55 1.95 7.40
N ALA A 68 5.29 2.31 7.50
CA ALA A 68 4.28 1.66 8.33
C ALA A 68 3.39 0.78 7.45
N LEU A 69 3.26 -0.50 7.81
CA LEU A 69 2.42 -1.48 7.14
C LEU A 69 1.16 -1.72 7.96
N TYR A 70 0.00 -1.69 7.30
CA TYR A 70 -1.30 -1.94 7.88
C TYR A 70 -1.92 -3.17 7.23
N GLU A 71 -2.57 -3.98 8.05
CA GLU A 71 -3.51 -5.03 7.67
C GLU A 71 -4.90 -4.57 8.11
N ASP A 72 -5.75 -4.30 7.13
CA ASP A 72 -6.94 -3.48 7.25
C ASP A 72 -6.60 -2.12 7.91
N GLU A 73 -7.13 -1.87 9.10
CA GLU A 73 -6.84 -0.67 9.90
C GLU A 73 -5.83 -0.92 11.02
N THR A 74 -5.31 -2.14 11.14
CA THR A 74 -4.38 -2.53 12.21
C THR A 74 -2.94 -2.39 11.74
N LEU A 75 -2.12 -1.67 12.51
CA LEU A 75 -0.69 -1.57 12.26
C LEU A 75 -0.03 -2.93 12.52
N LEU A 76 0.68 -3.44 11.51
CA LEU A 76 1.51 -4.63 11.63
C LEU A 76 2.87 -4.29 12.23
N GLY A 77 3.52 -5.28 12.83
CA GLY A 77 4.90 -5.20 13.30
C GLY A 77 5.33 -6.46 14.04
N PRO A 78 6.55 -6.50 14.58
CA PRO A 78 7.58 -5.45 14.54
C PRO A 78 8.07 -5.05 13.14
N ALA A 79 8.31 -3.75 12.94
CA ALA A 79 9.03 -3.20 11.78
C ALA A 79 10.54 -3.52 11.88
N HIS A 80 11.28 -3.38 10.77
CA HIS A 80 12.73 -3.64 10.71
C HIS A 80 13.13 -5.06 11.14
N SER A 81 12.20 -6.02 11.02
CA SER A 81 12.46 -7.40 11.38
C SER A 81 13.53 -8.00 10.44
N THR A 82 14.31 -8.96 10.94
CA THR A 82 15.23 -9.68 10.06
C THR A 82 14.46 -10.54 9.06
N ASN A 83 15.06 -10.84 7.90
CA ASN A 83 14.43 -11.74 6.93
C ASN A 83 14.06 -13.09 7.56
N LEU A 84 14.86 -13.58 8.51
CA LEU A 84 14.60 -14.86 9.17
C LEU A 84 13.38 -14.76 10.11
N ASP A 85 13.24 -13.69 10.87
CA ASP A 85 12.10 -13.52 11.79
C ASP A 85 10.78 -13.39 11.04
N VAL A 86 10.77 -12.69 9.89
CA VAL A 86 9.57 -12.59 9.05
C VAL A 86 9.18 -13.96 8.47
N GLN A 87 10.17 -14.77 8.08
CA GLN A 87 9.95 -16.10 7.51
C GLN A 87 9.48 -17.13 8.54
N VAL A 88 10.15 -17.18 9.70
CA VAL A 88 9.97 -18.25 10.70
C VAL A 88 8.85 -17.88 11.67
N ASP A 89 8.96 -16.73 12.33
CA ASP A 89 7.96 -16.33 13.34
C ASP A 89 6.73 -15.72 12.67
N GLY A 90 6.96 -14.86 11.68
CA GLY A 90 5.92 -14.08 11.02
C GLY A 90 5.15 -13.20 12.01
N ARG A 91 3.81 -13.32 12.03
CA ARG A 91 2.88 -12.64 12.94
C ARG A 91 2.94 -11.12 12.85
N GLY A 92 2.82 -10.59 11.64
CA GLY A 92 2.84 -9.16 11.37
C GLY A 92 4.24 -8.55 11.24
N ARG A 93 5.31 -9.33 11.44
CA ARG A 93 6.68 -8.85 11.22
C ARG A 93 6.87 -8.44 9.77
N TYR A 94 7.62 -7.36 9.56
CA TYR A 94 8.00 -6.93 8.22
C TYR A 94 9.34 -6.19 8.19
N SER A 95 9.89 -6.11 6.99
CA SER A 95 11.13 -5.41 6.66
C SER A 95 10.97 -4.72 5.32
N TYR A 96 11.29 -3.42 5.26
CA TYR A 96 11.35 -2.68 4.01
C TYR A 96 12.81 -2.39 3.71
N TRP A 97 13.36 -3.11 2.73
CA TRP A 97 14.80 -3.17 2.50
C TRP A 97 15.15 -2.86 1.03
N ARG A 98 16.35 -2.31 0.80
CA ARG A 98 16.90 -2.13 -0.55
C ARG A 98 17.99 -3.17 -0.83
N HIS A 99 17.79 -3.99 -1.85
CA HIS A 99 18.83 -4.81 -2.47
C HIS A 99 18.68 -4.78 -3.99
N GLY A 100 19.30 -3.79 -4.63
CA GLY A 100 19.03 -3.39 -6.02
C GLY A 100 17.73 -2.58 -6.12
N THR A 101 16.60 -3.18 -5.80
CA THR A 101 15.27 -2.57 -5.73
C THR A 101 14.76 -2.52 -4.30
N LYS A 102 13.87 -1.55 -4.00
CA LYS A 102 13.17 -1.49 -2.70
C LYS A 102 12.08 -2.56 -2.66
N MET A 103 12.12 -3.40 -1.64
CA MET A 103 11.22 -4.52 -1.47
C MET A 103 10.66 -4.52 -0.04
N LEU A 104 9.36 -4.78 0.07
CA LEU A 104 8.72 -5.07 1.33
C LEU A 104 8.62 -6.58 1.49
N LEU A 105 9.26 -7.12 2.53
CA LEU A 105 9.06 -8.48 3.00
C LEU A 105 8.19 -8.43 4.25
N PHE A 106 7.04 -9.10 4.25
CA PHE A 106 6.10 -9.05 5.37
C PHE A 106 5.41 -10.39 5.61
N SER A 107 4.81 -10.52 6.79
CA SER A 107 3.91 -11.61 7.16
C SER A 107 2.59 -11.02 7.63
N THR A 108 1.50 -11.76 7.50
CA THR A 108 0.19 -11.36 8.03
C THR A 108 0.15 -11.54 9.55
N SER A 109 -0.80 -10.88 10.23
CA SER A 109 -0.89 -10.89 11.69
C SER A 109 -1.03 -12.29 12.30
N ASP A 110 -1.63 -13.22 11.55
CA ASP A 110 -1.92 -14.60 11.95
C ASP A 110 -1.27 -15.65 11.02
N ASN A 111 -0.32 -15.23 10.16
CA ASN A 111 0.37 -16.07 9.17
C ASN A 111 -0.53 -16.69 8.08
N SER A 112 -1.79 -16.27 7.99
CA SER A 112 -2.67 -16.61 6.87
C SER A 112 -2.14 -16.07 5.53
N ASP A 113 -2.56 -16.66 4.41
CA ASP A 113 -2.15 -16.19 3.08
C ASP A 113 -2.85 -14.85 2.75
N PRO A 114 -2.11 -13.74 2.52
CA PRO A 114 -2.68 -12.44 2.22
C PRO A 114 -3.42 -12.41 0.87
N ASN A 115 -3.24 -13.42 0.01
CA ASN A 115 -3.96 -13.53 -1.26
C ASN A 115 -5.36 -14.13 -1.10
N THR A 116 -5.65 -14.80 0.01
CA THR A 116 -6.91 -15.53 0.22
C THR A 116 -7.62 -15.18 1.51
N ASN A 117 -6.96 -14.47 2.44
CA ASN A 117 -7.55 -14.13 3.73
C ASN A 117 -8.56 -12.96 3.70
N GLY A 118 -8.73 -12.31 2.54
CA GLY A 118 -9.74 -11.26 2.34
C GLY A 118 -9.43 -9.92 3.00
N ARG A 119 -8.21 -9.72 3.52
CA ARG A 119 -7.79 -8.47 4.16
C ARG A 119 -7.15 -7.52 3.16
N THR A 120 -7.21 -6.22 3.46
CA THR A 120 -6.57 -5.17 2.67
C THR A 120 -5.23 -4.78 3.27
N TYR A 121 -4.18 -4.67 2.47
CA TYR A 121 -2.86 -4.26 2.97
C TYR A 121 -2.52 -2.87 2.47
N ARG A 122 -2.06 -2.00 3.38
CA ARG A 122 -1.74 -0.61 3.07
C ARG A 122 -0.39 -0.22 3.66
N VAL A 123 0.40 0.53 2.92
CA VAL A 123 1.66 1.11 3.36
C VAL A 123 1.60 2.63 3.39
N THR A 124 2.19 3.23 4.40
CA THR A 124 2.38 4.68 4.47
C THR A 124 3.79 4.97 4.93
N ASP A 125 4.39 6.05 4.45
CA ASP A 125 5.65 6.54 4.98
C ASP A 125 5.47 8.01 5.37
N PRO A 126 5.40 8.35 6.67
CA PRO A 126 5.17 9.71 7.14
C PRO A 126 6.35 10.65 6.85
N ARG A 127 7.53 10.13 6.52
CA ARG A 127 8.70 10.95 6.16
C ARG A 127 8.96 10.99 4.65
N ALA A 128 8.24 10.22 3.86
CA ALA A 128 8.35 10.26 2.42
C ALA A 128 7.78 11.58 1.87
N HIS A 129 8.66 12.44 1.36
CA HIS A 129 8.23 13.60 0.57
C HIS A 129 8.10 13.19 -0.89
N ASP A 130 6.94 13.45 -1.50
CA ASP A 130 6.77 13.24 -2.95
C ASP A 130 7.67 14.22 -3.73
N PRO A 131 8.73 13.73 -4.40
CA PRO A 131 9.71 14.59 -5.08
C PRO A 131 9.10 15.32 -6.27
N TYR A 132 7.93 14.89 -6.75
CA TYR A 132 7.22 15.51 -7.86
C TYR A 132 6.17 16.51 -7.41
N GLN A 133 6.01 16.76 -6.10
CA GLN A 133 5.10 17.78 -5.56
C GLN A 133 5.25 19.14 -6.27
N ALA A 134 6.49 19.54 -6.55
CA ALA A 134 6.78 20.80 -7.23
C ALA A 134 6.29 20.84 -8.69
N GLN A 135 6.13 19.69 -9.35
CA GLN A 135 5.72 19.58 -10.76
C GLN A 135 4.20 19.49 -10.94
N ARG A 136 3.43 19.25 -9.87
CA ARG A 136 1.97 19.16 -9.90
C ARG A 136 1.26 20.51 -9.68
N ARG A 137 2.02 21.60 -9.57
CA ARG A 137 1.49 22.97 -9.39
C ARG A 137 1.29 23.68 -10.72
#